data_AF-A0A7Y2PK13-F1
#
_entry.id   AF-A0A7Y2PK13-F1
#
_cell.length_a   1.000
_cell.length_b   1.000
_cell.length_c   1.000
_cell.angle_alpha   90.00
_cell.angle_beta   90.00
_cell.angle_gamma   90.00
#
_symmetry.space_group_name_H-M   'P 1'
#
loop_
_entity.id
_entity.type
_entity.pdbx_description
1 polymer ?
#
loop_
_entity_poly.entity_id
_entity_poly.type
_entity_poly.pdbx_seq_one_letter_code
_entity_poly.pdbx_strand_id
1 'polypeptide(L)' 'TGLTSRDGRVTIMMPHPERVFRAVQNSWRPEEWNEDAPWLRMFRNARVWVD' A
#
# COMPACT_ATOMS: atom_id res chain seq x y z
N THR A 1 -7.54 3.15 8.93
CA THR A 1 -7.10 3.77 10.20
C THR A 1 -5.60 3.95 10.17
N GLY A 2 -5.14 5.19 10.16
CA GLY A 2 -3.71 5.51 10.15
C GLY A 2 -3.46 6.96 10.55
N LEU A 3 -2.25 7.25 11.00
CA LEU A 3 -1.76 8.57 11.37
C LEU A 3 -0.44 8.84 10.63
N THR A 4 -0.15 10.10 10.35
CA THR A 4 1.11 10.52 9.73
C THR A 4 1.70 11.70 10.51
N SER A 5 3.03 11.84 10.50
CA SER A 5 3.71 12.99 11.06
C SER A 5 3.34 14.27 10.30
N ARG A 6 3.54 15.45 10.91
CA ARG A 6 3.19 16.73 10.27
C ARG A 6 3.92 16.95 8.95
N ASP A 7 5.13 16.43 8.82
CA ASP A 7 5.96 16.51 7.61
C ASP A 7 5.78 15.30 6.67
N GLY A 8 4.90 14.36 7.01
CA GLY A 8 4.51 13.21 6.17
C GLY A 8 5.55 12.10 6.01
N ARG A 9 6.73 12.21 6.63
CA ARG A 9 7.84 11.25 6.46
C ARG A 9 7.62 9.93 7.19
N VAL A 10 6.78 9.92 8.21
CA VAL A 10 6.46 8.72 9.00
C VAL A 10 4.95 8.54 9.03
N THR A 11 4.48 7.40 8.52
CA THR A 11 3.06 7.01 8.55
C THR A 11 2.92 5.67 9.25
N ILE A 12 2.01 5.59 10.23
CA ILE A 12 1.66 4.35 10.93
C ILE A 12 0.21 3.99 10.68
N MET A 13 -0.08 2.70 10.58
CA MET A 13 -1.43 2.21 10.35
C MET A 13 -1.57 0.79 10.89
N MET A 14 -2.79 0.44 11.32
CA MET A 14 -3.10 -0.91 11.80
C MET A 14 -3.40 -1.93 10.69
N PRO A 15 -3.98 -1.56 9.53
CA PRO A 15 -4.07 -2.47 8.39
C PRO A 15 -2.67 -2.90 7.91
N HIS A 16 -2.60 -4.08 7.29
CA HIS A 16 -1.36 -4.72 6.83
C HIS A 16 -1.22 -4.64 5.30
N PRO A 17 -0.84 -3.47 4.72
CA PRO A 17 -0.74 -3.30 3.27
C PRO A 17 0.26 -4.27 2.62
N GLU A 18 1.25 -4.74 3.38
CA GLU A 18 2.27 -5.70 2.95
C GLU A 18 1.73 -7.13 2.78
N ARG A 19 0.54 -7.44 3.33
CA ARG A 19 -0.11 -8.74 3.14
C ARG A 19 -1.00 -8.79 1.90
N VAL A 20 -1.36 -7.63 1.36
CA VAL A 20 -2.38 -7.48 0.31
C VAL A 20 -1.91 -6.58 -0.84
N PHE A 21 -0.59 -6.55 -1.10
CA PHE A 21 0.00 -5.76 -2.18
C PHE A 21 -0.13 -6.40 -3.56
N ARG A 22 -0.29 -7.74 -3.63
CA ARG A 22 -0.66 -8.44 -4.87
C ARG A 22 -2.16 -8.64 -4.92
N ALA A 23 -2.74 -8.52 -6.09
CA ALA A 23 -4.18 -8.65 -6.26
C ALA A 23 -4.69 -10.02 -5.80
N VAL A 24 -3.97 -11.11 -6.12
CA VAL A 24 -4.30 -12.49 -5.70
C VAL A 24 -4.37 -12.70 -4.17
N GLN A 25 -3.77 -11.82 -3.37
CA GLN A 25 -3.75 -11.93 -1.90
C GLN A 25 -5.00 -11.32 -1.23
N ASN A 26 -5.88 -10.68 -2.00
CA ASN A 26 -7.10 -10.06 -1.46
C ASN A 26 -8.24 -11.10 -1.43
N SER A 27 -8.96 -11.18 -0.31
CA SER A 27 -10.09 -12.12 -0.14
C SER A 27 -11.20 -11.90 -1.17
N TRP A 28 -11.35 -10.66 -1.61
CA TRP A 28 -12.15 -10.25 -2.76
C TRP A 28 -11.37 -9.17 -3.51
N ARG A 29 -11.44 -9.20 -4.84
CA ARG A 29 -10.91 -8.15 -5.72
C ARG A 29 -11.81 -7.98 -6.95
N PRO A 30 -11.83 -6.81 -7.59
CA PRO A 30 -12.34 -6.65 -8.94
C PRO A 30 -11.58 -7.52 -9.95
N GLU A 31 -12.25 -7.99 -11.00
CA GLU A 31 -11.68 -8.91 -12.00
C GLU A 31 -10.65 -8.21 -12.90
N GLU A 32 -10.78 -6.90 -13.09
CA GLU A 32 -9.87 -6.07 -13.88
C GLU A 32 -8.50 -5.84 -13.21
N TRP A 33 -8.34 -6.19 -11.94
CA TRP A 33 -7.03 -6.13 -11.28
C TRP A 33 -6.13 -7.23 -11.83
N ASN A 34 -4.97 -6.84 -12.35
CA ASN A 34 -3.95 -7.78 -12.83
C ASN A 34 -3.10 -8.32 -11.66
N GLU A 35 -1.81 -8.05 -11.64
CA GLU A 35 -0.89 -8.53 -10.59
C GLU A 35 -0.89 -7.63 -9.35
N ASP A 36 -0.92 -6.31 -9.55
CA ASP A 36 -0.77 -5.32 -8.49
C ASP A 36 -2.10 -4.97 -7.84
N ALA A 37 -2.13 -4.97 -6.50
CA ALA A 37 -3.22 -4.37 -5.74
C ALA A 37 -2.89 -2.89 -5.42
N PRO A 38 -3.89 -2.07 -5.02
CA PRO A 38 -3.68 -0.66 -4.71
C PRO A 38 -2.60 -0.41 -3.64
N TRP A 39 -2.47 -1.32 -2.67
CA TRP A 39 -1.48 -1.18 -1.58
C TRP A 39 -0.03 -1.19 -2.06
N LEU A 40 0.27 -1.75 -3.24
CA LEU A 40 1.62 -1.68 -3.80
C LEU A 40 2.07 -0.22 -4.06
N ARG A 41 1.12 0.69 -4.31
CA ARG A 41 1.43 2.11 -4.52
C ARG A 41 2.12 2.76 -3.31
N MET A 42 1.79 2.31 -2.08
CA MET A 42 2.42 2.83 -0.86
C MET A 42 3.93 2.58 -0.87
N PHE A 43 4.36 1.37 -1.24
CA PHE A 43 5.79 1.02 -1.30
C PHE A 43 6.50 1.67 -2.49
N ARG A 44 5.82 1.80 -3.64
CA ARG A 44 6.35 2.53 -4.82
C ARG A 44 6.58 4.02 -4.51
N ASN A 45 5.66 4.66 -3.79
CA ASN A 45 5.84 6.05 -3.37
C ASN A 45 7.08 6.22 -2.47
N ALA A 46 7.30 5.29 -1.54
CA ALA A 46 8.49 5.31 -0.68
C ALA A 46 9.78 5.18 -1.51
N ARG A 47 9.81 4.28 -2.51
CA ARG A 47 10.96 4.11 -3.40
C ARG A 47 11.28 5.37 -4.21
N VAL A 48 10.25 6.02 -4.75
CA VAL A 48 10.39 7.28 -5.51
C VAL A 48 10.85 8.43 -4.61
N TRP A 49 10.50 8.42 -3.32
CA TRP A 49 10.91 9.47 -2.38
C TRP A 49 12.38 9.38 -1.97
N VAL A 50 12.95 8.17 -1.91
CA VAL A 50 14.39 7.97 -1.59
C VAL A 50 15.31 8.00 -2.81
N ASP A 51 14.73 8.06 -4.01
CA ASP A 51 15.45 8.40 -5.25
C ASP A 51 15.70 9.92 -5.32
#